data_AF-A0A0S4PU64-F1
#
_entry.id   AF-A0A0S4PU64-F1
#
_cell.length_a   1.000
_cell.length_b   1.000
_cell.length_c   1.000
_cell.angle_alpha   90.00
_cell.angle_beta   90.00
_cell.angle_gamma   90.00
#
_symmetry.space_group_name_H-M   'P 1'
#
loop_
_entity.id
_entity.type
_entity.pdbx_description
1 polymer ?
#
loop_
_entity_poly.entity_id
_entity_poly.type
_entity_poly.pdbx_seq_one_letter_code
_entity_poly.pdbx_strand_id
1 'polypeptide(L)' 'MEQDIAQRVADMAQDISRDFRGMELVIVSVLKGSFVFTADLVRCIDMPLEICLLVLRVMVQGLLQAGNLIFTTI' A
#
# COMPACT_ATOMS: atom_id res chain seq x y z
N MET A 1 20.16 0.13 -10.10
CA MET A 1 19.39 1.33 -10.50
C MET A 1 17.92 0.94 -10.63
N GLU A 2 17.03 1.75 -11.20
CA GLU A 2 15.57 1.51 -11.33
C GLU A 2 15.13 0.06 -11.64
N GLN A 3 15.92 -0.67 -12.44
CA GLN A 3 15.74 -2.10 -12.71
C GLN A 3 15.71 -3.00 -11.46
N ASP A 4 16.52 -2.69 -10.44
CA ASP A 4 16.56 -3.45 -9.18
C ASP A 4 15.25 -3.28 -8.39
N ILE A 5 14.65 -2.09 -8.46
CA ILE A 5 13.36 -1.80 -7.83
C ILE A 5 12.26 -2.53 -8.57
N ALA A 6 12.23 -2.45 -9.89
CA ALA A 6 11.25 -3.15 -10.71
C ALA A 6 11.30 -4.68 -10.48
N GLN A 7 12.51 -5.25 -10.43
CA GLN A 7 12.68 -6.67 -10.13
C GLN A 7 12.14 -7.01 -8.74
N ARG A 8 12.47 -6.19 -7.72
CA ARG A 8 12.01 -6.44 -6.36
C ARG A 8 10.48 -6.36 -6.24
N VAL A 9 9.85 -5.44 -6.96
CA VAL A 9 8.39 -5.32 -7.02
C VAL A 9 7.77 -6.56 -7.68
N ALA A 10 8.36 -7.06 -8.77
CA ALA A 10 7.89 -8.27 -9.43
C ALA A 10 8.01 -9.50 -8.51
N ASP A 11 9.13 -9.66 -7.81
CA ASP A 11 9.34 -10.76 -6.86
C ASP A 11 8.30 -10.70 -5.72
N MET A 12 8.06 -9.52 -5.16
CA MET A 12 7.03 -9.31 -4.12
C MET A 12 5.62 -9.64 -4.63
N ALA A 13 5.29 -9.26 -5.86
CA ALA A 13 3.99 -9.56 -6.44
C ALA A 13 3.77 -11.07 -6.63
N GLN A 14 4.82 -11.81 -7.01
CA GLN A 14 4.77 -13.27 -7.11
C GLN A 14 4.54 -13.91 -5.74
N ASP A 15 5.25 -13.45 -4.71
CA ASP A 15 5.08 -13.94 -3.35
C ASP A 15 3.64 -13.68 -2.84
N ILE A 16 3.11 -12.48 -3.03
CA ILE A 16 1.73 -12.13 -2.66
C ILE A 16 0.73 -13.00 -3.44
N SER A 17 0.90 -13.13 -4.75
CA SER A 17 -0.04 -13.89 -5.59
C SER A 17 -0.05 -15.38 -5.23
N ARG A 18 1.08 -15.93 -4.79
CA ARG A 18 1.17 -17.30 -4.29
C ARG A 18 0.47 -17.43 -2.94
N ASP A 19 0.79 -16.55 -2.00
CA ASP A 19 0.38 -16.68 -0.60
C ASP A 19 -1.12 -16.40 -0.40
N PHE A 20 -1.72 -15.57 -1.27
CA PHE A 20 -3.14 -15.20 -1.21
C PHE A 20 -4.00 -15.81 -2.34
N ARG A 21 -3.48 -16.83 -3.05
CA ARG A 21 -4.20 -17.47 -4.16
C ARG A 21 -5.57 -18.00 -3.72
N GLY A 22 -6.62 -17.60 -4.43
CA GLY A 22 -8.00 -18.02 -4.16
C GLY A 22 -8.67 -17.26 -3.01
N MET A 23 -8.02 -16.22 -2.48
CA MET A 23 -8.59 -15.29 -1.50
C MET A 23 -8.91 -13.96 -2.16
N GLU A 24 -9.78 -13.18 -1.51
CA GLU A 24 -10.02 -11.78 -1.87
C GLU A 24 -8.85 -10.93 -1.34
N LEU A 25 -8.12 -10.28 -2.26
CA LEU A 25 -6.97 -9.44 -1.93
C LEU A 25 -7.37 -7.96 -1.93
N VAL A 26 -7.12 -7.26 -0.82
CA VAL A 26 -7.29 -5.81 -0.74
C VAL A 26 -5.93 -5.17 -0.45
N ILE A 27 -5.47 -4.30 -1.36
CA ILE A 27 -4.23 -3.53 -1.19
C ILE A 27 -4.57 -2.15 -0.63
N VAL A 28 -4.12 -1.89 0.60
CA VAL A 28 -4.29 -0.58 1.26
C VAL A 28 -3.02 0.25 1.08
N SER A 29 -3.12 1.38 0.38
CA SER A 29 -2.01 2.30 0.11
C SER A 29 -2.13 3.58 0.93
N VAL A 30 -1.08 3.93 1.68
CA VAL A 30 -1.06 5.11 2.55
C VAL A 30 -0.43 6.32 1.85
N LEU A 31 -1.28 7.23 1.40
CA LEU A 31 -0.88 8.42 0.69
C LEU A 31 -0.07 9.41 1.54
N LYS A 32 0.83 10.18 0.92
CA LYS A 32 0.94 10.41 -0.54
C LYS A 32 2.04 9.62 -1.25
N GLY A 33 3.12 9.26 -0.56
CA GLY A 33 4.34 8.72 -1.18
C GLY A 33 4.23 7.29 -1.71
N SER A 34 3.25 6.50 -1.25
CA SER A 34 3.12 5.09 -1.64
C SER A 34 2.50 4.87 -3.02
N PHE A 35 1.91 5.89 -3.63
CA PHE A 35 1.07 5.72 -4.82
C PHE A 35 1.79 5.08 -6.00
N VAL A 36 3.02 5.54 -6.31
CA VAL A 36 3.81 5.01 -7.43
C VAL A 36 4.17 3.55 -7.20
N PHE A 37 4.69 3.24 -6.00
CA PHE A 37 5.01 1.87 -5.60
C PHE A 37 3.78 0.95 -5.65
N THR A 38 2.64 1.40 -5.12
CA THR A 38 1.39 0.62 -5.19
C THR A 38 0.98 0.39 -6.64
N ALA A 39 1.06 1.40 -7.51
CA ALA A 39 0.72 1.25 -8.91
C ALA A 39 1.63 0.25 -9.63
N ASP A 40 2.92 0.24 -9.33
CA ASP A 40 3.87 -0.75 -9.87
C ASP A 40 3.56 -2.15 -9.35
N LEU A 41 3.31 -2.29 -8.04
CA LEU A 41 3.03 -3.57 -7.40
C LEU A 41 1.75 -4.22 -7.93
N VAL A 42 0.63 -3.49 -7.95
CA VAL A 42 -0.66 -4.05 -8.38
C VAL A 42 -0.66 -4.43 -9.86
N ARG A 43 0.15 -3.78 -10.70
CA ARG A 43 0.35 -4.16 -12.10
C ARG A 43 1.04 -5.52 -12.26
N CYS A 44 1.84 -5.94 -11.28
CA CYS A 44 2.55 -7.20 -11.30
C CYS A 44 1.78 -8.36 -10.63
N ILE A 45 0.71 -8.06 -9.89
CA ILE A 45 -0.12 -9.08 -9.22
C ILE A 45 -1.09 -9.70 -10.23
N ASP A 46 -0.97 -11.01 -10.43
CA ASP A 46 -1.79 -11.78 -11.38
C ASP A 46 -2.96 -12.48 -10.68
N MET A 47 -3.82 -11.68 -10.03
CA MET A 47 -5.08 -12.14 -9.44
C MET A 47 -6.04 -10.97 -9.21
N PRO A 48 -7.36 -11.22 -9.10
CA PRO A 48 -8.34 -10.20 -8.74
C PRO A 48 -7.98 -9.54 -7.41
N LEU A 49 -8.02 -8.21 -7.37
CA LEU A 49 -7.74 -7.43 -6.17
C LEU A 49 -8.57 -6.14 -6.15
N GLU A 50 -8.75 -5.59 -4.96
CA GLU A 50 -9.25 -4.24 -4.75
C GLU A 50 -8.15 -3.31 -4.23
N ILE A 51 -8.26 -2.02 -4.52
CA ILE A 51 -7.32 -1.00 -4.07
C ILE A 51 -8.04 -0.02 -3.16
N CYS A 52 -7.52 0.19 -1.97
CA CYS A 52 -7.97 1.20 -1.02
C CYS A 52 -6.88 2.25 -0.82
N LEU A 53 -7.21 3.53 -1.01
CA LEU A 53 -6.30 4.64 -0.78
C LEU A 53 -6.67 5.34 0.52
N LEU A 54 -5.69 5.41 1.44
CA LEU A 54 -5.85 5.99 2.75
C LEU A 54 -4.99 7.23 2.90
N VAL A 55 -5.56 8.30 3.44
CA VAL A 55 -4.82 9.49 3.82
C VAL A 55 -4.73 9.59 5.33
N LEU A 56 -3.50 9.74 5.84
CA LEU A 56 -3.26 9.99 7.25
C LEU A 56 -2.97 11.47 7.52
N ARG A 57 -3.50 11.95 8.64
CA ARG A 57 -3.16 13.24 9.24
C ARG A 57 -2.84 13.04 10.71
N VAL A 58 -1.68 13.52 11.13
CA VAL A 58 -1.30 13.57 12.54
C VAL A 58 -1.68 14.95 13.05
N MET A 59 -2.54 15.00 14.07
CA MET A 59 -2.87 16.24 14.76
C MET A 59 -2.19 16.26 16.13
N VAL A 60 -1.28 17.21 16.33
CA VAL A 60 -0.64 17.44 17.62
C VAL A 60 -1.39 18.57 18.32
N GLN A 61 -2.28 18.22 19.26
CA GLN A 61 -2.90 19.18 20.17
C GLN A 61 -2.13 19.19 21.48
N GLY A 62 -1.47 20.31 21.80
CA GLY A 62 -0.97 20.69 23.13
C GLY A 62 -0.14 19.66 23.90
N LEU A 63 1.19 19.82 23.85
CA LEU A 63 2.32 19.26 24.62
C LEU A 63 2.27 17.88 25.36
N LEU A 64 1.14 17.25 25.72
CA LEU A 64 1.12 16.06 26.61
C LEU A 64 -0.03 15.06 26.37
N GLN A 65 -0.47 14.84 25.13
CA GLN A 65 -1.46 13.79 24.79
C GLN A 65 -0.99 12.95 23.60
N ALA A 66 -1.32 11.66 23.59
CA ALA A 66 -1.03 10.76 22.47
C ALA A 66 -1.55 11.37 21.16
N GLY A 67 -0.70 11.39 20.12
CA GLY A 67 -1.09 11.97 18.84
C GLY A 67 -2.26 11.21 18.24
N ASN A 68 -3.38 11.88 18.00
CA ASN A 68 -4.52 11.28 17.32
C ASN A 68 -4.19 11.12 15.83
N LEU A 69 -4.32 9.88 15.31
CA LEU A 69 -4.32 9.61 13.88
C LEU A 69 -5.75 9.72 13.36
N ILE A 70 -5.96 10.59 12.38
CA ILE A 70 -7.22 10.68 11.66
C ILE A 70 -7.05 10.00 10.31
N PHE A 71 -7.94 9.04 10.07
CA PHE A 71 -8.04 8.27 8.84
C PHE A 71 -9.07 8.92 7.94
N THR A 72 -8.69 9.25 6.71
CA THR A 72 -9.63 9.72 5.69
C THR A 72 -9.52 8.82 4.47
N THR A 73 -10.62 8.14 4.16
CA THR A 73 -10.77 7.37 2.91
C THR A 73 -11.13 8.34 1.80
N ILE A 74 -10.48 8.19 0.63
CA ILE A 74 -10.81 8.95 -0.59
C ILE A 74 -11.75 8.11 -1.45
#